data_AF-A0A414IKN6-F1
#
_entry.id   AF-A0A414IKN6-F1
#
_cell.length_a   1.000
_cell.length_b   1.000
_cell.length_c   1.000
_cell.angle_alpha   90.00
_cell.angle_beta   90.00
_cell.angle_gamma   90.00
#
_symmetry.space_group_name_H-M   'P 1'
#
loop_
_entity.id
_entity.type
_entity.pdbx_description
1 polymer ?
#
loop_
_entity_poly.entity_id
_entity_poly.type
_entity_poly.pdbx_seq_one_letter_code
_entity_poly.pdbx_strand_id
1 'polypeptide(L)'
;MKPRTKLQFRVVGLSSQLSNIENMMIDWAKSDCLKHIGYATKSRVICMECGQRFSPELVKRKRAICPHCGASLKIEQSRKRINKQTMFIGKAEICEEFQVIRSFELIAYYREETKPRYYIREILQHWIKDDGNREVVARANNTGFNGWCGELEIRNKVVGSYYYNHDNDIYCERYHPASVFRPKYIRMGIDCKLRGMSFLTAINTIPHSPKAETLLKARHYELIDYFEGHRYKIDMYWPSIKICLRNKYRIKDVSMWFDYLKLLDHYHKDLHNAHYVCPKNLKKAHDLYVARKKRDDEKARKARDMQRLLELKKYAEDYIKEKSKFFDLKLSDGKIVVIPLKSLEEFKKEGEIMHHCVFSNEYFKKKDSLILSARIGKKHIETVEVNLKTFSIVQSRGVCNRNTEYHDSIVKLVNNNMNLIRKCLKKVA
;
A
#
# COMPACT_ATOMS: atom_id res chain seq x y z
N MET A 1 11.00 33.91 6.68
CA MET A 1 11.60 34.25 8.00
C MET A 1 12.69 35.28 7.78
N LYS A 2 13.10 36.05 8.79
CA LYS A 2 14.22 36.99 8.62
C LYS A 2 15.56 36.24 8.64
N PRO A 3 16.53 36.58 7.77
CA PRO A 3 17.88 36.02 7.83
C PRO A 3 18.54 36.39 9.16
N ARG A 4 19.27 35.43 9.76
CA ARG A 4 19.95 35.60 11.05
C ARG A 4 21.43 35.29 10.97
N THR A 5 21.84 34.38 10.09
CA THR A 5 23.24 33.97 9.94
C THR A 5 23.91 34.67 8.77
N LYS A 6 25.24 34.82 8.80
CA LYS A 6 26.03 35.36 7.68
C LYS A 6 25.72 34.65 6.36
N LEU A 7 25.54 33.33 6.41
CA LEU A 7 25.20 32.51 5.25
C LEU A 7 23.80 32.85 4.70
N GLN A 8 22.81 33.03 5.58
CA GLN A 8 21.46 33.41 5.17
C GLN A 8 21.42 34.80 4.53
N PHE A 9 22.12 35.78 5.10
CA PHE A 9 22.24 37.11 4.49
C PHE A 9 22.86 37.04 3.10
N ARG A 10 23.95 36.25 2.94
CA ARG A 10 24.59 36.05 1.63
C ARG A 10 23.63 35.41 0.62
N VAL A 11 22.93 34.35 1.01
CA VAL A 11 21.98 33.65 0.12
C VAL A 11 20.81 34.54 -0.28
N VAL A 12 20.27 35.35 0.64
CA VAL A 12 19.20 36.32 0.30
C VAL A 12 19.71 37.36 -0.69
N GLY A 13 20.93 37.87 -0.52
CA GLY A 13 21.54 38.84 -1.44
C GLY A 13 21.81 38.28 -2.84
N LEU A 14 22.28 37.03 -2.94
CA LEU A 14 22.49 36.38 -4.24
C LEU A 14 21.17 35.99 -4.90
N SER A 15 20.18 35.55 -4.11
CA SER A 15 18.86 35.17 -4.61
C SER A 15 18.13 36.32 -5.28
N SER A 16 18.22 37.54 -4.73
CA SER A 16 17.60 38.73 -5.32
C SER A 16 18.25 39.19 -6.63
N GLN A 17 19.45 38.72 -6.93
CA GLN A 17 20.19 39.03 -8.16
C GLN A 17 19.96 38.01 -9.29
N LEU A 18 19.29 36.87 -9.00
CA LEU A 18 18.99 35.88 -10.02
C LEU A 18 18.02 36.44 -11.06
N SER A 19 18.30 36.17 -12.34
CA SER A 19 17.44 36.58 -13.44
C SER A 19 16.07 35.89 -13.37
N ASN A 20 15.01 36.62 -13.72
CA ASN A 20 13.71 36.01 -13.95
C ASN A 20 13.74 35.24 -15.27
N ILE A 21 13.58 33.91 -15.19
CA ILE A 21 13.63 32.98 -16.32
C ILE A 21 12.27 32.33 -16.61
N GLU A 22 11.18 32.85 -16.03
CA GLU A 22 9.84 32.25 -16.12
C GLU A 22 9.36 32.06 -17.56
N ASN A 23 9.54 33.06 -18.44
CA ASN A 23 9.15 32.96 -19.84
C ASN A 23 9.94 31.88 -20.60
N MET A 24 11.25 31.82 -20.38
CA MET A 24 12.11 30.77 -20.95
C MET A 24 11.64 29.37 -20.52
N MET A 25 11.31 29.23 -19.22
CA MET A 25 10.81 27.97 -18.68
C MET A 25 9.44 27.59 -19.25
N ILE A 26 8.53 28.56 -19.44
CA ILE A 26 7.23 28.34 -20.09
C ILE A 26 7.42 27.85 -21.53
N ASP A 27 8.26 28.53 -22.31
CA ASP A 27 8.41 28.21 -23.74
C ASP A 27 9.02 26.83 -23.95
N TRP A 28 10.03 26.47 -23.16
CA TRP A 28 10.55 25.11 -23.12
C TRP A 28 9.50 24.09 -22.65
N ALA A 29 8.70 24.42 -21.63
CA ALA A 29 7.72 23.48 -21.12
C ALA A 29 6.59 23.20 -22.10
N LYS A 30 6.19 24.18 -22.91
CA LYS A 30 5.21 24.02 -23.99
C LYS A 30 5.67 22.96 -24.99
N SER A 31 6.94 22.95 -25.39
CA SER A 31 7.45 22.02 -26.41
C SER A 31 7.77 20.63 -25.87
N ASP A 32 8.41 20.56 -24.70
CA ASP A 32 9.06 19.32 -24.26
C ASP A 32 8.37 18.64 -23.08
N CYS A 33 7.68 19.39 -22.24
CA CYS A 33 7.25 18.93 -20.92
C CYS A 33 5.75 18.57 -20.89
N LEU A 34 4.90 19.50 -21.37
CA LEU A 34 3.46 19.36 -21.33
C LEU A 34 2.97 18.35 -22.37
N LYS A 35 1.87 17.66 -22.05
CA LYS A 35 1.27 16.69 -22.97
C LYS A 35 0.38 17.40 -23.97
N HIS A 36 0.60 17.16 -25.26
CA HIS A 36 -0.28 17.62 -26.33
C HIS A 36 -1.45 16.65 -26.52
N ILE A 37 -2.62 17.03 -26.02
CA ILE A 37 -3.81 16.15 -25.98
C ILE A 37 -4.93 16.73 -26.85
N GLY A 38 -5.74 15.86 -27.45
CA GLY A 38 -7.03 16.21 -28.02
C GLY A 38 -8.14 15.34 -27.42
N TYR A 39 -9.30 15.94 -27.15
CA TYR A 39 -10.47 15.20 -26.68
C TYR A 39 -11.42 14.91 -27.82
N ALA A 40 -11.68 13.62 -28.07
CA ALA A 40 -12.57 13.17 -29.11
C ALA A 40 -13.89 12.64 -28.54
N THR A 41 -14.97 12.98 -29.24
CA THR A 41 -16.24 12.28 -29.19
C THR A 41 -16.50 11.64 -30.55
N LYS A 42 -17.66 10.99 -30.73
CA LYS A 42 -18.08 10.48 -32.04
C LYS A 42 -18.24 11.58 -33.11
N SER A 43 -18.49 12.82 -32.70
CA SER A 43 -18.86 13.92 -33.60
C SER A 43 -17.81 15.03 -33.73
N ARG A 44 -16.85 15.13 -32.81
CA ARG A 44 -15.83 16.18 -32.85
C ARG A 44 -14.55 15.78 -32.14
N VAL A 45 -13.46 16.45 -32.50
CA VAL A 45 -12.22 16.48 -31.72
C VAL A 45 -11.93 17.91 -31.32
N ILE A 46 -11.55 18.11 -30.06
CA ILE A 46 -11.11 19.41 -29.54
C ILE A 46 -9.59 19.34 -29.35
N CYS A 47 -8.86 20.23 -30.03
CA CYS A 47 -7.43 20.40 -29.80
C CYS A 47 -7.19 21.18 -28.50
N MET A 48 -6.45 20.62 -27.54
CA MET A 48 -6.10 21.38 -26.33
C MET A 48 -4.99 22.41 -26.58
N GLU A 49 -4.25 22.36 -27.69
CA GLU A 49 -3.20 23.37 -27.98
C GLU A 49 -3.76 24.70 -28.49
N CYS A 50 -4.85 24.66 -29.28
CA CYS A 50 -5.44 25.88 -29.86
C CYS A 50 -6.91 26.10 -29.49
N GLY A 51 -7.55 25.14 -28.82
CA GLY A 51 -8.96 25.20 -28.43
C GLY A 51 -9.95 24.92 -29.56
N GLN A 52 -9.48 24.78 -30.81
CA GLN A 52 -10.33 24.62 -31.98
C GLN A 52 -10.84 23.18 -32.16
N ARG A 53 -11.98 23.07 -32.83
CA ARG A 53 -12.60 21.79 -33.19
C ARG A 53 -12.15 21.33 -34.58
N PHE A 54 -12.06 20.02 -34.76
CA PHE A 54 -11.88 19.41 -36.08
C PHE A 54 -12.55 18.03 -36.17
N SER A 55 -12.64 17.51 -37.40
CA SER A 55 -13.32 16.25 -37.71
C SER A 55 -12.64 15.04 -37.03
N PRO A 56 -13.39 14.12 -36.38
CA PRO A 56 -12.87 12.85 -35.88
C PRO A 56 -12.21 11.95 -36.93
N GLU A 57 -12.53 12.14 -38.21
CA GLU A 57 -11.96 11.35 -39.32
C GLU A 57 -10.45 11.54 -39.46
N LEU A 58 -9.92 12.67 -38.99
CA LEU A 58 -8.48 12.94 -38.96
C LEU A 58 -7.74 12.13 -37.89
N VAL A 59 -8.45 11.42 -37.01
CA VAL A 59 -7.86 10.61 -35.94
C VAL A 59 -7.47 9.24 -36.46
N LYS A 60 -6.17 8.93 -36.41
CA LYS A 60 -5.62 7.61 -36.75
C LYS A 60 -4.88 7.03 -35.55
N ARG A 61 -5.24 5.81 -35.13
CA ARG A 61 -4.59 5.08 -34.02
C ARG A 61 -4.43 5.93 -32.74
N LYS A 62 -5.49 6.67 -32.35
CA LYS A 62 -5.50 7.60 -31.19
C LYS A 62 -4.49 8.76 -31.29
N ARG A 63 -4.14 9.18 -32.51
CA ARG A 63 -3.34 10.39 -32.77
C ARG A 63 -3.99 11.21 -33.88
N ALA A 64 -3.74 12.52 -33.88
CA ALA A 64 -4.14 13.42 -34.96
C ALA A 64 -3.18 14.60 -35.03
N ILE A 65 -2.99 15.17 -36.21
CA ILE A 65 -2.36 16.48 -36.38
C ILE A 65 -3.49 17.50 -36.44
N CYS A 66 -3.45 18.54 -35.61
CA CYS A 66 -4.47 19.57 -35.62
C CYS A 66 -4.38 20.37 -36.94
N PRO A 67 -5.47 20.50 -37.72
CA PRO A 67 -5.44 21.28 -38.96
C PRO A 67 -5.29 22.78 -38.73
N HIS A 68 -5.58 23.27 -37.51
CA HIS A 68 -5.56 24.70 -37.20
C HIS A 68 -4.21 25.19 -36.67
N CYS A 69 -3.50 24.37 -35.90
CA CYS A 69 -2.22 24.77 -35.29
C CYS A 69 -1.05 23.84 -35.62
N GLY A 70 -1.25 22.77 -36.39
CA GLY A 70 -0.20 21.82 -36.78
C GLY A 70 0.31 20.92 -35.65
N ALA A 71 -0.19 21.05 -34.42
CA ALA A 71 0.28 20.26 -33.29
C ALA A 71 -0.06 18.76 -33.44
N SER A 72 0.90 17.89 -33.14
CA SER A 72 0.70 16.44 -33.06
C SER A 72 0.09 16.06 -31.71
N LEU A 73 -1.16 15.62 -31.72
CA LEU A 73 -1.96 15.34 -30.52
C LEU A 73 -2.07 13.84 -30.24
N LYS A 74 -2.02 13.49 -28.95
CA LYS A 74 -2.56 12.22 -28.45
C LYS A 74 -4.06 12.38 -28.21
N ILE A 75 -4.86 11.52 -28.82
CA ILE A 75 -6.33 11.61 -28.74
C ILE A 75 -6.87 10.70 -27.64
N GLU A 76 -7.68 11.31 -26.77
CA GLU A 76 -8.40 10.63 -25.68
C GLU A 76 -9.91 10.72 -25.92
N GLN A 77 -10.59 9.59 -25.82
CA GLN A 77 -12.06 9.54 -25.96
C GLN A 77 -12.69 10.11 -24.69
N SER A 78 -13.29 11.30 -24.80
CA SER A 78 -13.78 12.06 -23.65
C SER A 78 -14.72 13.17 -24.08
N ARG A 79 -15.72 13.48 -23.24
CA ARG A 79 -16.60 14.65 -23.41
C ARG A 79 -16.06 15.92 -22.75
N LYS A 80 -14.88 15.85 -22.10
CA LYS A 80 -14.25 17.00 -21.45
C LYS A 80 -14.00 18.12 -22.46
N ARG A 81 -14.24 19.36 -22.02
CA ARG A 81 -13.98 20.58 -22.80
C ARG A 81 -12.85 21.42 -22.21
N ILE A 82 -12.32 20.98 -21.07
CA ILE A 82 -11.23 21.61 -20.34
C ILE A 82 -10.18 20.56 -19.99
N ASN A 83 -8.93 20.99 -19.93
CA ASN A 83 -7.82 20.21 -19.39
C ASN A 83 -6.98 21.13 -18.48
N LYS A 84 -6.41 20.53 -17.43
CA LYS A 84 -5.46 21.20 -16.54
C LYS A 84 -4.25 20.28 -16.39
N GLN A 85 -3.06 20.82 -16.63
CA GLN A 85 -1.80 20.14 -16.34
C GLN A 85 -1.07 20.94 -15.27
N THR A 86 -0.67 20.29 -14.19
CA THR A 86 0.19 20.86 -13.15
C THR A 86 1.44 20.00 -13.08
N MET A 87 2.61 20.64 -13.05
CA MET A 87 3.89 19.96 -12.92
C MET A 87 4.92 20.83 -12.22
N PHE A 88 5.92 20.20 -11.62
CA PHE A 88 7.10 20.89 -11.09
C PHE A 88 8.28 20.69 -12.05
N ILE A 89 8.94 21.78 -12.43
CA ILE A 89 10.11 21.78 -13.32
C ILE A 89 11.26 22.56 -12.68
N GLY A 90 12.48 22.18 -13.02
CA GLY A 90 13.69 22.71 -12.39
C GLY A 90 14.66 23.36 -13.38
N LYS A 91 15.48 24.27 -12.86
CA LYS A 91 16.71 24.76 -13.51
C LYS A 91 17.84 24.68 -12.48
N ALA A 92 18.94 24.00 -12.84
CA ALA A 92 20.16 24.02 -12.04
C ALA A 92 21.15 25.05 -12.59
N GLU A 93 21.78 25.79 -11.69
CA GLU A 93 22.74 26.86 -12.01
C GLU A 93 23.90 26.81 -11.00
N ILE A 94 25.05 27.36 -11.38
CA ILE A 94 26.15 27.60 -10.45
C ILE A 94 26.19 29.10 -10.19
N CYS A 95 26.07 29.50 -8.93
CA CYS A 95 26.18 30.88 -8.50
C CYS A 95 27.24 30.95 -7.41
N GLU A 96 28.41 31.52 -7.74
CA GLU A 96 29.58 31.56 -6.86
C GLU A 96 29.92 30.17 -6.27
N GLU A 97 29.95 30.03 -4.94
CA GLU A 97 30.22 28.76 -4.26
C GLU A 97 29.04 27.78 -4.24
N PHE A 98 27.88 28.17 -4.75
CA PHE A 98 26.65 27.38 -4.61
C PHE A 98 26.33 26.60 -5.89
N GLN A 99 25.92 25.34 -5.71
CA GLN A 99 24.97 24.71 -6.63
C GLN A 99 23.57 25.24 -6.27
N VAL A 100 22.93 25.92 -7.22
CA VAL A 100 21.57 26.43 -7.06
C VAL A 100 20.60 25.55 -7.83
N ILE A 101 19.54 25.11 -7.16
CA ILE A 101 18.42 24.38 -7.78
C ILE A 101 17.17 25.23 -7.64
N ARG A 102 16.71 25.79 -8.75
CA ARG A 102 15.48 26.60 -8.84
C ARG A 102 14.34 25.71 -9.28
N SER A 103 13.27 25.67 -8.51
CA SER A 103 12.08 24.86 -8.77
C SER A 103 10.89 25.77 -9.06
N PHE A 104 10.12 25.41 -10.08
CA PHE A 104 8.99 26.18 -10.58
C PHE A 104 7.74 25.32 -10.58
N GLU A 105 6.64 25.89 -10.10
CA GLU A 105 5.30 25.35 -10.32
C GLU A 105 4.79 25.85 -11.66
N LEU A 106 4.43 24.93 -12.56
CA LEU A 106 3.79 25.25 -13.83
C LEU A 106 2.37 24.70 -13.84
N ILE A 107 1.41 25.57 -14.17
CA ILE A 107 0.02 25.21 -14.37
C ILE A 107 -0.44 25.68 -15.76
N ALA A 108 -0.81 24.72 -16.60
CA ALA A 108 -1.36 24.97 -17.92
C ALA A 108 -2.87 24.67 -17.94
N TYR A 109 -3.67 25.68 -18.28
CA TYR A 109 -5.11 25.61 -18.42
C TYR A 109 -5.49 25.64 -19.89
N TYR A 110 -6.27 24.64 -20.29
CA TYR A 110 -6.75 24.48 -21.65
C TYR A 110 -8.27 24.46 -21.63
N ARG A 111 -8.89 25.17 -22.58
CA ARG A 111 -10.34 25.23 -22.72
C ARG A 111 -10.69 25.39 -24.19
N GLU A 112 -11.74 24.70 -24.60
CA GLU A 112 -12.32 24.84 -25.93
C GLU A 112 -12.64 26.31 -26.29
N GLU A 113 -12.44 26.68 -27.55
CA GLU A 113 -12.68 28.03 -28.08
C GLU A 113 -11.81 29.14 -27.46
N THR A 114 -10.81 28.80 -26.65
CA THR A 114 -9.90 29.77 -26.04
C THR A 114 -8.44 29.35 -26.18
N LYS A 115 -7.53 30.34 -26.28
CA LYS A 115 -6.10 30.06 -26.22
C LYS A 115 -5.70 29.53 -24.84
N PRO A 116 -4.74 28.58 -24.76
CA PRO A 116 -4.24 28.10 -23.48
C PRO A 116 -3.67 29.21 -22.60
N ARG A 117 -3.84 29.09 -21.29
CA ARG A 117 -3.25 29.99 -20.30
C ARG A 117 -2.22 29.24 -19.48
N TYR A 118 -1.05 29.85 -19.30
CA TYR A 118 0.05 29.29 -18.54
C TYR A 118 0.31 30.18 -17.34
N TYR A 119 0.42 29.56 -16.18
CA TYR A 119 0.89 30.18 -14.95
C TYR A 119 2.16 29.47 -14.54
N ILE A 120 3.23 30.21 -14.37
CA ILE A 120 4.47 29.70 -13.80
C ILE A 120 4.86 30.56 -12.62
N ARG A 121 5.49 29.95 -11.63
CA ARG A 121 6.08 30.69 -10.52
C ARG A 121 7.29 29.96 -10.00
N GLU A 122 8.36 30.68 -9.73
CA GLU A 122 9.45 30.14 -8.91
C GLU A 122 8.99 29.99 -7.46
N ILE A 123 9.09 28.77 -6.92
CA ILE A 123 8.53 28.41 -5.61
C ILE A 123 9.60 28.07 -4.58
N LEU A 124 10.75 27.56 -5.02
CA LEU A 124 11.79 27.03 -4.15
C LEU A 124 13.17 27.15 -4.81
N GLN A 125 14.15 27.57 -4.02
CA GLN A 125 15.57 27.56 -4.35
C GLN A 125 16.34 26.82 -3.27
N HIS A 126 17.10 25.82 -3.66
CA HIS A 126 18.16 25.26 -2.82
C HIS A 126 19.49 25.90 -3.17
N TRP A 127 20.19 26.38 -2.15
CA TRP A 127 21.54 26.93 -2.25
C TRP A 127 22.49 26.00 -1.50
N ILE A 128 23.25 25.19 -2.25
CA ILE A 128 24.02 24.07 -1.67
C ILE A 128 25.51 24.31 -1.92
N LYS A 129 26.29 24.34 -0.83
CA LYS A 129 27.75 24.44 -0.86
C LYS A 129 28.41 23.09 -1.12
N ASP A 130 29.70 23.14 -1.38
CA ASP A 130 30.46 21.94 -1.68
C ASP A 130 30.61 20.97 -0.50
N ASP A 131 30.62 21.48 0.73
CA ASP A 131 30.63 20.75 2.01
C ASP A 131 29.26 20.16 2.40
N GLY A 132 28.22 20.40 1.59
CA GLY A 132 26.85 19.94 1.86
C GLY A 132 26.02 20.91 2.71
N ASN A 133 26.61 21.98 3.25
CA ASN A 133 25.84 23.03 3.91
C ASN A 133 24.90 23.68 2.90
N ARG A 134 23.64 23.85 3.30
CA ARG A 134 22.62 24.45 2.44
C ARG A 134 21.80 25.49 3.16
N GLU A 135 21.22 26.38 2.39
CA GLU A 135 20.12 27.26 2.78
C GLU A 135 18.98 27.16 1.74
N VAL A 136 17.80 27.61 2.15
CA VAL A 136 16.58 27.48 1.37
C VAL A 136 15.87 28.82 1.27
N VAL A 137 15.57 29.25 0.05
CA VAL A 137 14.67 30.37 -0.23
C VAL A 137 13.40 29.78 -0.83
N ALA A 138 12.26 29.95 -0.20
CA ALA A 138 11.01 29.38 -0.69
C ALA A 138 9.80 30.25 -0.36
N ARG A 139 8.79 30.11 -1.20
CA ARG A 139 7.45 30.64 -0.92
C ARG A 139 6.83 29.84 0.22
N ALA A 140 5.88 30.44 0.93
CA ALA A 140 5.13 29.69 1.92
C ALA A 140 4.30 28.62 1.21
N ASN A 141 4.18 27.44 1.79
CA ASN A 141 3.19 26.45 1.38
C ASN A 141 2.06 26.50 2.42
N ASN A 142 0.80 26.59 2.00
CA ASN A 142 -0.30 26.60 2.95
C ASN A 142 -0.55 25.20 3.54
N THR A 143 -1.13 25.15 4.74
CA THR A 143 -1.48 23.89 5.40
C THR A 143 -2.44 23.09 4.52
N GLY A 144 -2.12 21.83 4.24
CA GLY A 144 -2.95 20.93 3.40
C GLY A 144 -2.59 20.86 1.91
N PHE A 145 -1.42 21.36 1.49
CA PHE A 145 -0.93 21.30 0.09
C PHE A 145 -1.81 22.03 -0.93
N ASN A 146 -2.54 23.06 -0.51
CA ASN A 146 -3.45 23.83 -1.37
C ASN A 146 -2.76 24.94 -2.17
N GLY A 147 -1.43 25.07 -2.12
CA GLY A 147 -0.63 25.89 -3.04
C GLY A 147 0.47 26.75 -2.40
N TRP A 148 1.42 27.17 -3.23
CA TRP A 148 2.53 28.06 -2.86
C TRP A 148 2.11 29.54 -2.88
N CYS A 149 2.29 30.24 -1.77
CA CYS A 149 1.83 31.61 -1.54
C CYS A 149 2.92 32.52 -0.94
N GLY A 150 2.66 33.83 -0.94
CA GLY A 150 3.59 34.83 -0.43
C GLY A 150 4.87 34.98 -1.27
N GLU A 151 5.83 35.71 -0.72
CA GLU A 151 7.11 35.99 -1.39
C GLU A 151 8.16 34.91 -1.22
N LEU A 152 9.12 34.88 -2.15
CA LEU A 152 10.34 34.08 -2.02
C LEU A 152 11.18 34.70 -0.91
N GLU A 153 11.29 34.00 0.21
CA GLU A 153 12.09 34.42 1.34
C GLU A 153 12.88 33.26 1.92
N ILE A 154 13.91 33.56 2.70
CA ILE A 154 14.65 32.53 3.43
C ILE A 154 13.69 31.75 4.35
N ARG A 155 13.83 30.41 4.39
CA ARG A 155 13.00 29.46 5.15
C ARG A 155 13.85 28.49 5.97
N ASN A 156 13.21 27.85 6.95
CA ASN A 156 13.79 26.72 7.67
C ASN A 156 14.01 25.53 6.74
N LYS A 157 15.05 24.74 6.99
CA LYS A 157 15.54 23.65 6.12
C LYS A 157 14.80 22.32 6.32
N VAL A 158 13.48 22.37 6.55
CA VAL A 158 12.65 21.20 6.87
C VAL A 158 12.58 20.25 5.67
N VAL A 159 12.83 18.97 5.89
CA VAL A 159 12.65 17.87 4.92
C VAL A 159 12.01 16.70 5.65
N GLY A 160 10.99 16.07 5.07
CA GLY A 160 10.46 14.78 5.54
C GLY A 160 9.87 14.76 6.95
N SER A 161 9.19 15.83 7.41
CA SER A 161 8.53 15.80 8.71
C SER A 161 7.10 15.28 8.63
N TYR A 162 6.79 14.25 9.41
CA TYR A 162 5.42 13.75 9.63
C TYR A 162 4.45 14.81 10.19
N TYR A 163 4.99 15.84 10.85
CA TYR A 163 4.22 16.88 11.55
C TYR A 163 4.13 18.21 10.80
N TYR A 164 4.97 18.44 9.79
CA TYR A 164 5.00 19.71 9.05
C TYR A 164 4.63 19.51 7.59
N ASN A 165 3.55 20.17 7.16
CA ASN A 165 3.08 20.23 5.76
C ASN A 165 4.01 21.07 4.83
N HIS A 166 5.29 21.23 5.19
CA HIS A 166 6.24 22.11 4.54
C HIS A 166 7.52 21.33 4.22
N ASP A 167 7.42 20.40 3.27
CA ASP A 167 8.62 19.77 2.73
C ASP A 167 9.31 20.74 1.78
N ASN A 168 10.56 21.09 2.08
CA ASN A 168 11.39 21.84 1.15
C ASN A 168 12.09 20.92 0.15
N ASP A 169 11.70 19.65 0.03
CA ASP A 169 12.18 18.77 -1.02
C ASP A 169 11.10 18.57 -2.10
N ILE A 170 11.26 19.26 -3.24
CA ILE A 170 10.33 19.17 -4.37
C ILE A 170 10.92 18.28 -5.45
N TYR A 171 10.16 17.26 -5.83
CA TYR A 171 10.47 16.47 -7.02
C TYR A 171 10.16 17.27 -8.29
N CYS A 172 11.21 17.74 -8.97
CA CYS A 172 11.10 18.29 -10.32
C CYS A 172 11.02 17.14 -11.34
N GLU A 173 9.95 17.08 -12.10
CA GLU A 173 9.74 16.04 -13.12
C GLU A 173 10.77 16.13 -14.26
N ARG A 174 11.26 17.35 -14.54
CA ARG A 174 12.27 17.65 -15.55
C ARG A 174 13.10 18.85 -15.16
N TYR A 175 14.35 18.85 -15.62
CA TYR A 175 15.23 20.01 -15.59
C TYR A 175 15.41 20.59 -16.99
N HIS A 176 15.48 21.93 -17.07
CA HIS A 176 15.72 22.62 -18.33
C HIS A 176 17.08 22.17 -18.93
N PRO A 177 17.21 21.98 -20.26
CA PRO A 177 18.44 21.48 -20.89
C PRO A 177 19.68 22.33 -20.61
N ALA A 178 19.52 23.65 -20.49
CA ALA A 178 20.59 24.58 -20.12
C ALA A 178 20.97 24.55 -18.61
N SER A 179 20.53 23.52 -17.87
CA SER A 179 20.90 23.34 -16.47
C SER A 179 22.38 22.97 -16.35
N VAL A 180 23.06 23.61 -15.40
CA VAL A 180 24.48 23.40 -15.12
C VAL A 180 24.62 22.79 -13.74
N PHE A 181 25.31 21.65 -13.67
CA PHE A 181 25.58 20.93 -12.43
C PHE A 181 27.08 20.85 -12.19
N ARG A 182 27.51 20.92 -10.93
CA ARG A 182 28.92 20.73 -10.57
C ARG A 182 29.42 19.35 -11.02
N PRO A 183 30.70 19.22 -11.43
CA PRO A 183 31.24 17.95 -11.94
C PRO A 183 31.06 16.76 -10.99
N LYS A 184 31.07 16.98 -9.67
CA LYS A 184 30.84 15.91 -8.68
C LYS A 184 29.46 15.24 -8.82
N TYR A 185 28.42 16.01 -9.16
CA TYR A 185 27.06 15.50 -9.35
C TYR A 185 26.94 14.77 -10.69
N ILE A 186 27.52 15.34 -11.75
CA ILE A 186 27.57 14.70 -13.08
C ILE A 186 28.25 13.32 -13.00
N ARG A 187 29.37 13.21 -12.27
CA ARG A 187 30.05 11.92 -12.07
C ARG A 187 29.17 10.87 -11.40
N MET A 188 28.20 11.27 -10.58
CA MET A 188 27.22 10.39 -9.94
C MET A 188 25.99 10.11 -10.81
N GLY A 189 25.93 10.66 -12.02
CA GLY A 189 24.77 10.55 -12.92
C GLY A 189 23.63 11.53 -12.61
N ILE A 190 23.89 12.54 -11.77
CA ILE A 190 22.93 13.59 -11.42
C ILE A 190 23.13 14.75 -12.41
N ASP A 191 22.25 14.85 -13.41
CA ASP A 191 22.29 15.84 -14.48
C ASP A 191 20.87 16.35 -14.84
N CYS A 192 20.72 17.06 -15.96
CA CYS A 192 19.42 17.59 -16.41
C CYS A 192 18.39 16.51 -16.78
N LYS A 193 18.81 15.24 -16.85
CA LYS A 193 17.95 14.08 -17.09
C LYS A 193 17.59 13.34 -15.80
N LEU A 194 17.94 13.86 -14.62
CA LEU A 194 17.50 13.31 -13.33
C LEU A 194 15.99 13.11 -13.32
N ARG A 195 15.54 11.90 -12.94
CA ARG A 195 14.14 11.49 -12.78
C ARG A 195 14.02 10.41 -11.71
N GLY A 196 12.83 10.29 -11.12
CA GLY A 196 12.50 9.32 -10.08
C GLY A 196 13.02 9.66 -8.68
N MET A 197 13.80 10.74 -8.54
CA MET A 197 14.21 11.32 -7.25
C MET A 197 14.32 12.83 -7.42
N SER A 198 14.10 13.58 -6.35
CA SER A 198 14.46 15.00 -6.32
C SER A 198 15.99 15.14 -6.32
N PHE A 199 16.48 16.33 -6.65
CA PHE A 199 17.93 16.60 -6.55
C PHE A 199 18.45 16.37 -5.14
N LEU A 200 17.71 16.81 -4.12
CA LEU A 200 18.14 16.72 -2.74
C LEU A 200 18.17 15.27 -2.24
N THR A 201 17.15 14.49 -2.57
CA THR A 201 17.13 13.04 -2.30
C THR A 201 18.27 12.34 -3.03
N ALA A 202 18.56 12.72 -4.28
CA ALA A 202 19.65 12.13 -5.06
C ALA A 202 21.03 12.40 -4.43
N ILE A 203 21.35 13.66 -4.05
CA ILE A 203 22.66 13.96 -3.46
C ILE A 203 22.86 13.34 -2.08
N ASN A 204 21.78 13.00 -1.36
CA ASN A 204 21.86 12.31 -0.07
C ASN A 204 21.91 10.79 -0.22
N THR A 205 21.25 10.24 -1.24
CA THR A 205 21.09 8.77 -1.40
C THR A 205 22.21 8.16 -2.22
N ILE A 206 22.56 8.78 -3.35
CA ILE A 206 23.48 8.23 -4.34
C ILE A 206 24.89 7.98 -3.78
N PRO A 207 25.50 8.90 -2.99
CA PRO A 207 26.83 8.66 -2.42
C PRO A 207 26.94 7.43 -1.53
N HIS A 208 25.82 6.96 -0.97
CA HIS A 208 25.76 5.82 -0.05
C HIS A 208 25.08 4.59 -0.66
N SER A 209 24.81 4.60 -1.96
CA SER A 209 24.11 3.52 -2.66
C SER A 209 24.64 3.30 -4.08
N PRO A 210 25.67 2.45 -4.24
CA PRO A 210 26.21 2.10 -5.56
C PRO A 210 25.17 1.51 -6.51
N LYS A 211 24.16 0.80 -5.97
CA LYS A 211 23.06 0.23 -6.76
C LYS A 211 22.14 1.33 -7.31
N ALA A 212 21.79 2.33 -6.48
CA ALA A 212 21.01 3.48 -6.95
C ALA A 212 21.79 4.29 -7.99
N GLU A 213 23.09 4.53 -7.77
CA GLU A 213 23.96 5.18 -8.76
C GLU A 213 23.96 4.44 -10.10
N THR A 214 24.09 3.11 -10.07
CA THR A 214 24.05 2.26 -11.25
C THR A 214 22.72 2.39 -12.00
N LEU A 215 21.60 2.34 -11.27
CA LEU A 215 20.26 2.47 -11.86
C LEU A 215 20.02 3.85 -12.47
N LEU A 216 20.50 4.90 -11.80
CA LEU A 216 20.39 6.29 -12.25
C LEU A 216 21.19 6.49 -13.54
N LYS A 217 22.46 6.06 -13.56
CA LYS A 217 23.34 6.12 -14.74
C LYS A 217 22.81 5.28 -15.90
N ALA A 218 22.22 4.12 -15.61
CA ALA A 218 21.57 3.27 -16.61
C ALA A 218 20.21 3.82 -17.09
N ARG A 219 19.71 4.93 -16.50
CA ARG A 219 18.42 5.57 -16.81
C ARG A 219 17.21 4.66 -16.60
N HIS A 220 17.30 3.72 -15.66
CA HIS A 220 16.17 2.91 -15.22
C HIS A 220 15.38 3.65 -14.15
N TYR A 221 14.80 4.79 -14.55
CA TYR A 221 14.13 5.72 -13.64
C TYR A 221 12.92 5.11 -12.95
N GLU A 222 12.26 4.12 -13.56
CA GLU A 222 11.14 3.40 -12.94
C GLU A 222 11.59 2.64 -11.67
N LEU A 223 12.81 2.09 -11.67
CA LEU A 223 13.37 1.43 -10.48
C LEU A 223 13.89 2.45 -9.46
N ILE A 224 14.32 3.63 -9.91
CA ILE A 224 14.74 4.74 -9.05
C ILE A 224 13.56 5.31 -8.28
N ASP A 225 12.44 5.55 -8.97
CA ASP A 225 11.18 6.02 -8.37
C ASP A 225 10.65 5.04 -7.31
N TYR A 226 10.87 3.73 -7.54
CA TYR A 226 10.52 2.69 -6.59
C TYR A 226 11.58 2.47 -5.49
N PHE A 227 12.74 3.13 -5.55
CA PHE A 227 13.85 2.90 -4.61
C PHE A 227 13.47 3.35 -3.20
N GLU A 228 12.79 4.49 -3.09
CA GLU A 228 12.31 5.02 -1.82
C GLU A 228 11.26 4.07 -1.20
N GLY A 229 11.44 3.73 0.08
CA GLY A 229 10.62 2.74 0.79
C GLY A 229 10.81 1.28 0.39
N HIS A 230 11.51 0.97 -0.72
CA HIS A 230 11.67 -0.41 -1.22
C HIS A 230 13.11 -0.81 -1.55
N ARG A 231 14.09 -0.12 -0.95
CA ARG A 231 15.52 -0.48 -1.05
C ARG A 231 15.78 -1.98 -0.85
N TYR A 232 15.11 -2.60 0.12
CA TYR A 232 15.24 -4.03 0.40
C TYR A 232 14.86 -4.93 -0.79
N LYS A 233 13.85 -4.56 -1.61
CA LYS A 233 13.48 -5.32 -2.81
C LYS A 233 14.54 -5.21 -3.89
N ILE A 234 15.07 -4.00 -4.09
CA ILE A 234 16.16 -3.78 -5.05
C ILE A 234 17.40 -4.56 -4.63
N ASP A 235 17.68 -4.60 -3.32
CA ASP A 235 18.79 -5.37 -2.77
C ASP A 235 18.61 -6.88 -2.97
N MET A 236 17.43 -7.40 -2.60
CA MET A 236 17.06 -8.82 -2.74
C MET A 236 17.13 -9.30 -4.20
N TYR A 237 16.56 -8.53 -5.13
CA TYR A 237 16.46 -8.91 -6.54
C TYR A 237 17.54 -8.28 -7.43
N TRP A 238 18.64 -7.78 -6.84
CA TRP A 238 19.73 -7.16 -7.58
C TRP A 238 20.30 -8.05 -8.71
N PRO A 239 20.49 -9.38 -8.52
CA PRO A 239 20.92 -10.25 -9.61
C PRO A 239 19.98 -10.23 -10.82
N SER A 240 18.66 -10.30 -10.59
CA SER A 240 17.63 -10.22 -11.63
C SER A 240 17.60 -8.85 -12.30
N ILE A 241 17.77 -7.76 -11.54
CA ILE A 241 17.89 -6.40 -12.08
C ILE A 241 19.10 -6.30 -13.02
N LYS A 242 20.28 -6.81 -12.62
CA LYS A 242 21.47 -6.83 -13.50
C LYS A 242 21.22 -7.57 -14.82
N ILE A 243 20.40 -8.62 -14.81
CA ILE A 243 20.00 -9.32 -16.04
C ILE A 243 19.12 -8.42 -16.92
N CYS A 244 18.14 -7.74 -16.34
CA CYS A 244 17.33 -6.76 -17.05
C CYS A 244 18.18 -5.66 -17.69
N LEU A 245 19.16 -5.12 -16.94
CA LEU A 245 20.10 -4.11 -17.44
C LEU A 245 20.89 -4.62 -18.65
N ARG A 246 21.50 -5.82 -18.55
CA ARG A 246 22.27 -6.44 -19.65
C ARG A 246 21.43 -6.69 -20.90
N ASN A 247 20.15 -7.05 -20.72
CA ASN A 247 19.22 -7.33 -21.81
C ASN A 247 18.48 -6.08 -22.31
N LYS A 248 18.82 -4.88 -21.81
CA LYS A 248 18.12 -3.62 -22.11
C LYS A 248 16.60 -3.72 -21.90
N TYR A 249 16.18 -4.54 -20.95
CA TYR A 249 14.78 -4.80 -20.65
C TYR A 249 14.21 -3.68 -19.78
N ARG A 250 13.22 -2.95 -20.32
CA ARG A 250 12.57 -1.85 -19.61
C ARG A 250 11.38 -2.35 -18.79
N ILE A 251 11.49 -2.22 -17.47
CA ILE A 251 10.46 -2.59 -16.51
C ILE A 251 9.47 -1.42 -16.38
N LYS A 252 8.37 -1.47 -17.13
CA LYS A 252 7.35 -0.40 -17.12
C LYS A 252 6.51 -0.35 -15.85
N ASP A 253 6.27 -1.51 -15.24
CA ASP A 253 5.53 -1.66 -14.00
C ASP A 253 6.40 -2.43 -13.01
N VAL A 254 7.09 -1.68 -12.15
CA VAL A 254 8.07 -2.22 -11.22
C VAL A 254 7.41 -3.03 -10.10
N SER A 255 6.24 -2.58 -9.61
CA SER A 255 5.52 -3.30 -8.56
C SER A 255 5.06 -4.67 -9.07
N MET A 256 4.41 -4.71 -10.25
CA MET A 256 3.99 -5.97 -10.87
C MET A 256 5.18 -6.88 -11.18
N TRP A 257 6.32 -6.31 -11.59
CA TRP A 257 7.52 -7.09 -11.85
C TRP A 257 8.07 -7.76 -10.59
N PHE A 258 8.14 -7.04 -9.47
CA PHE A 258 8.54 -7.65 -8.19
C PHE A 258 7.55 -8.72 -7.70
N ASP A 259 6.25 -8.50 -7.86
CA ASP A 259 5.24 -9.51 -7.50
C ASP A 259 5.35 -10.75 -8.41
N TYR A 260 5.64 -10.55 -9.68
CA TYR A 260 5.96 -11.64 -10.61
C TYR A 260 7.24 -12.40 -10.20
N LEU A 261 8.32 -11.73 -9.79
CA LEU A 261 9.52 -12.40 -9.29
C LEU A 261 9.24 -13.25 -8.05
N LYS A 262 8.41 -12.76 -7.12
CA LYS A 262 7.98 -13.55 -5.95
C LYS A 262 7.21 -14.81 -6.35
N LEU A 263 6.38 -14.72 -7.38
CA LEU A 263 5.67 -15.90 -7.91
C LEU A 263 6.64 -16.88 -8.55
N LEU A 264 7.63 -16.39 -9.32
CA LEU A 264 8.67 -17.24 -9.89
C LEU A 264 9.45 -17.98 -8.79
N ASP A 265 9.85 -17.28 -7.74
CA ASP A 265 10.54 -17.85 -6.58
C ASP A 265 9.71 -18.92 -5.87
N HIS A 266 8.42 -18.64 -5.63
CA HIS A 266 7.47 -19.60 -5.06
C HIS A 266 7.36 -20.90 -5.89
N TYR A 267 7.50 -20.81 -7.21
CA TYR A 267 7.50 -21.95 -8.13
C TYR A 267 8.90 -22.44 -8.51
N HIS A 268 9.92 -22.08 -7.74
CA HIS A 268 11.32 -22.47 -7.90
C HIS A 268 11.86 -22.25 -9.33
N LYS A 269 11.48 -21.12 -9.93
CA LYS A 269 11.99 -20.70 -11.24
C LYS A 269 13.28 -19.92 -11.09
N ASP A 270 14.18 -20.08 -12.06
CA ASP A 270 15.49 -19.47 -12.02
C ASP A 270 15.42 -17.94 -12.25
N LEU A 271 15.60 -17.18 -11.18
CA LEU A 271 15.66 -15.72 -11.20
C LEU A 271 16.97 -15.16 -11.79
N HIS A 272 17.91 -16.02 -12.14
CA HIS A 272 19.16 -15.68 -12.83
C HIS A 272 19.08 -15.89 -14.35
N ASN A 273 17.92 -16.31 -14.87
CA ASN A 273 17.71 -16.55 -16.29
C ASN A 273 16.84 -15.47 -16.93
N ALA A 274 17.36 -14.84 -17.99
CA ALA A 274 16.68 -13.80 -18.76
C ALA A 274 15.32 -14.25 -19.31
N HIS A 275 15.17 -15.54 -19.64
CA HIS A 275 13.89 -16.11 -20.08
C HIS A 275 12.75 -15.84 -19.09
N TYR A 276 13.04 -15.96 -17.80
CA TYR A 276 12.03 -15.74 -16.75
C TYR A 276 11.93 -14.27 -16.36
N VAL A 277 13.06 -13.59 -16.12
CA VAL A 277 13.05 -12.24 -15.54
C VAL A 277 12.78 -11.12 -16.54
N CYS A 278 12.95 -11.36 -17.84
CA CYS A 278 12.68 -10.40 -18.92
C CYS A 278 11.51 -10.85 -19.83
N PRO A 279 10.27 -11.00 -19.31
CA PRO A 279 9.15 -11.47 -20.11
C PRO A 279 8.76 -10.46 -21.19
N LYS A 280 8.51 -10.92 -22.43
CA LYS A 280 8.04 -10.05 -23.53
C LYS A 280 6.74 -9.30 -23.18
N ASN A 281 5.86 -9.93 -22.40
CA ASN A 281 4.65 -9.32 -21.86
C ASN A 281 4.54 -9.66 -20.37
N LEU A 282 4.97 -8.71 -19.53
CA LEU A 282 4.97 -8.85 -18.08
C LEU A 282 3.59 -9.19 -17.52
N LYS A 283 2.55 -8.48 -17.96
CA LYS A 283 1.18 -8.70 -17.47
C LYS A 283 0.70 -10.12 -17.76
N LYS A 284 0.88 -10.59 -18.99
CA LYS A 284 0.49 -11.96 -19.37
C LYS A 284 1.26 -13.02 -18.56
N ALA A 285 2.55 -12.82 -18.35
CA ALA A 285 3.37 -13.74 -17.55
C ALA A 285 2.93 -13.73 -16.07
N HIS A 286 2.76 -12.55 -15.48
CA HIS A 286 2.24 -12.37 -14.12
C HIS A 286 0.89 -13.07 -13.93
N ASP A 287 -0.09 -12.79 -14.80
CA ASP A 287 -1.45 -13.31 -14.67
C ASP A 287 -1.50 -14.84 -14.80
N LEU A 288 -0.62 -15.44 -15.61
CA LEU A 288 -0.47 -16.89 -15.71
C LEU A 288 -0.09 -17.51 -14.35
N TYR A 289 0.90 -16.95 -13.66
CA TYR A 289 1.36 -17.46 -12.37
C TYR A 289 0.38 -17.14 -11.24
N VAL A 290 -0.29 -16.00 -11.27
CA VAL A 290 -1.40 -15.71 -10.33
C VAL A 290 -2.53 -16.72 -10.49
N ALA A 291 -2.94 -17.03 -11.72
CA ALA A 291 -3.97 -18.03 -11.97
C ALA A 291 -3.54 -19.43 -11.51
N ARG A 292 -2.26 -19.78 -11.66
CA ARG A 292 -1.70 -21.02 -11.12
C ARG A 292 -1.78 -21.06 -9.60
N LYS A 293 -1.33 -20.00 -8.92
CA LYS A 293 -1.34 -19.90 -7.45
C LYS A 293 -2.75 -20.00 -6.89
N LYS A 294 -3.71 -19.32 -7.52
CA LYS A 294 -5.14 -19.44 -7.14
C LYS A 294 -5.65 -20.88 -7.21
N ARG A 295 -5.29 -21.65 -8.24
CA ARG A 295 -5.69 -23.06 -8.34
C ARG A 295 -5.03 -23.93 -7.27
N ASP A 296 -3.77 -23.69 -6.97
CA ASP A 296 -3.03 -24.45 -5.96
C ASP A 296 -3.55 -24.15 -4.55
N ASP A 297 -3.79 -22.87 -4.24
CA ASP A 297 -4.38 -22.42 -2.96
C ASP A 297 -5.79 -22.98 -2.76
N GLU A 298 -6.60 -23.06 -3.83
CA GLU A 298 -7.94 -23.65 -3.79
C GLU A 298 -7.89 -25.16 -3.54
N LYS A 299 -6.98 -25.89 -4.21
CA LYS A 299 -6.77 -27.31 -3.95
C LYS A 299 -6.33 -27.55 -2.51
N ALA A 300 -5.38 -26.76 -2.02
CA ALA A 300 -4.90 -26.87 -0.64
C ALA A 300 -6.00 -26.55 0.38
N ARG A 301 -6.86 -25.57 0.10
CA ARG A 301 -8.03 -25.26 0.94
C ARG A 301 -9.00 -26.43 0.98
N LYS A 302 -9.40 -26.97 -0.17
CA LYS A 302 -10.31 -28.14 -0.23
C LYS A 302 -9.73 -29.35 0.49
N ALA A 303 -8.42 -29.59 0.36
CA ALA A 303 -7.75 -30.67 1.08
C ALA A 303 -7.79 -30.44 2.60
N ARG A 304 -7.49 -29.22 3.08
CA ARG A 304 -7.61 -28.86 4.50
C ARG A 304 -9.03 -28.98 5.03
N ASP A 305 -10.02 -28.53 4.26
CA ASP A 305 -11.43 -28.61 4.64
C ASP A 305 -11.90 -30.07 4.71
N MET A 306 -11.49 -30.90 3.76
CA MET A 306 -11.76 -32.35 3.76
C MET A 306 -11.11 -33.04 4.97
N GLN A 307 -9.85 -32.74 5.25
CA GLN A 307 -9.14 -33.27 6.42
C GLN A 307 -9.84 -32.83 7.72
N ARG A 308 -10.23 -31.56 7.83
CA ARG A 308 -10.96 -31.05 9.00
C ARG A 308 -12.31 -31.75 9.19
N LEU A 309 -13.03 -32.04 8.10
CA LEU A 309 -14.28 -32.78 8.17
C LEU A 309 -14.07 -34.23 8.65
N LEU A 310 -13.03 -34.91 8.16
CA LEU A 310 -12.67 -36.26 8.63
C LEU A 310 -12.28 -36.24 10.11
N GLU A 311 -11.48 -35.26 10.54
CA GLU A 311 -11.11 -35.06 11.94
C GLU A 311 -12.35 -34.82 12.82
N LEU A 312 -13.27 -33.94 12.42
CA LEU A 312 -14.52 -33.68 13.15
C LEU A 312 -15.40 -34.93 13.26
N LYS A 313 -15.50 -35.75 12.21
CA LYS A 313 -16.23 -37.03 12.28
C LYS A 313 -15.61 -37.97 13.30
N LYS A 314 -14.28 -38.13 13.28
CA LYS A 314 -13.57 -38.96 14.25
C LYS A 314 -13.77 -38.44 15.69
N TYR A 315 -13.69 -37.13 15.90
CA TYR A 315 -13.95 -36.54 17.21
C TYR A 315 -15.40 -36.73 17.67
N ALA A 316 -16.38 -36.72 16.77
CA ALA A 316 -17.77 -37.02 17.11
C ALA A 316 -17.94 -38.47 17.56
N GLU A 317 -17.35 -39.42 16.84
CA GLU A 317 -17.36 -40.84 17.19
C GLU A 317 -16.67 -41.10 18.53
N ASP A 318 -15.46 -40.54 18.72
CA ASP A 318 -14.70 -40.66 19.97
C ASP A 318 -15.47 -40.03 21.14
N TYR A 319 -16.11 -38.87 20.95
CA TYR A 319 -16.92 -38.21 21.98
C TYR A 319 -18.11 -39.07 22.41
N ILE A 320 -18.87 -39.62 21.45
CA ILE A 320 -20.00 -40.50 21.75
C ILE A 320 -19.51 -41.75 22.48
N LYS A 321 -18.42 -42.38 22.01
CA LYS A 321 -17.83 -43.56 22.66
C LYS A 321 -17.42 -43.27 24.11
N GLU A 322 -16.75 -42.16 24.36
CA GLU A 322 -16.27 -41.81 25.70
C GLU A 322 -17.38 -41.31 26.65
N LYS A 323 -18.37 -40.60 26.13
CA LYS A 323 -19.35 -39.84 26.93
C LYS A 323 -20.77 -40.39 26.92
N SER A 324 -21.09 -41.37 26.08
CA SER A 324 -22.41 -42.02 26.00
C SER A 324 -22.96 -42.49 27.34
N LYS A 325 -22.09 -43.02 28.21
CA LYS A 325 -22.44 -43.43 29.59
C LYS A 325 -23.06 -42.33 30.46
N PHE A 326 -22.86 -41.06 30.09
CA PHE A 326 -23.46 -39.93 30.78
C PHE A 326 -24.74 -39.43 30.11
N PHE A 327 -25.07 -39.81 28.87
CA PHE A 327 -26.13 -39.16 28.09
C PHE A 327 -27.54 -39.26 28.70
N ASP A 328 -27.77 -40.23 29.57
CA ASP A 328 -29.02 -40.39 30.32
C ASP A 328 -29.02 -39.65 31.67
N LEU A 329 -27.92 -38.97 32.01
CA LEU A 329 -27.82 -38.14 33.20
C LEU A 329 -28.75 -36.93 33.08
N LYS A 330 -29.67 -36.81 34.03
CA LYS A 330 -30.56 -35.67 34.17
C LYS A 330 -30.61 -35.28 35.64
N LEU A 331 -30.08 -34.10 35.96
CA LEU A 331 -30.13 -33.53 37.31
C LEU A 331 -31.22 -32.47 37.33
N SER A 332 -32.07 -32.49 38.36
CA SER A 332 -33.13 -31.48 38.48
C SER A 332 -33.54 -31.24 39.93
N ASP A 333 -33.90 -30.00 40.23
CA ASP A 333 -34.56 -29.56 41.46
C ASP A 333 -36.04 -29.21 41.23
N GLY A 334 -36.61 -29.63 40.09
CA GLY A 334 -37.97 -29.32 39.65
C GLY A 334 -38.06 -28.05 38.78
N LYS A 335 -37.21 -27.04 39.00
CA LYS A 335 -37.21 -25.78 38.22
C LYS A 335 -36.08 -25.75 37.18
N ILE A 336 -34.89 -26.18 37.56
CA ILE A 336 -33.69 -26.24 36.72
C ILE A 336 -33.44 -27.70 36.32
N VAL A 337 -33.04 -27.89 35.06
CA VAL A 337 -32.63 -29.19 34.53
C VAL A 337 -31.21 -29.07 33.97
N VAL A 338 -30.30 -29.90 34.45
CA VAL A 338 -28.92 -29.97 33.98
C VAL A 338 -28.69 -31.30 33.27
N ILE A 339 -28.32 -31.24 32.00
CA ILE A 339 -28.11 -32.40 31.12
C ILE A 339 -26.79 -32.28 30.36
N PRO A 340 -26.11 -33.38 30.02
CA PRO A 340 -24.90 -33.34 29.21
C PRO A 340 -25.22 -32.98 27.76
N LEU A 341 -24.25 -32.31 27.11
CA LEU A 341 -24.25 -32.15 25.66
C LEU A 341 -23.92 -33.50 25.01
N LYS A 342 -24.69 -33.92 24.00
CA LYS A 342 -24.63 -35.28 23.45
C LYS A 342 -23.89 -35.40 22.11
N SER A 343 -23.64 -34.29 21.44
CA SER A 343 -23.06 -34.26 20.09
C SER A 343 -22.27 -32.97 19.83
N LEU A 344 -21.39 -32.98 18.82
CA LEU A 344 -20.66 -31.78 18.40
C LEU A 344 -21.61 -30.68 17.90
N GLU A 345 -22.74 -31.04 17.31
CA GLU A 345 -23.81 -30.11 16.92
C GLU A 345 -24.42 -29.41 18.14
N GLU A 346 -24.59 -30.12 19.26
CA GLU A 346 -25.03 -29.53 20.52
C GLU A 346 -23.97 -28.60 21.13
N PHE A 347 -22.68 -28.95 21.07
CA PHE A 347 -21.61 -28.02 21.46
C PHE A 347 -21.63 -26.74 20.64
N LYS A 348 -21.85 -26.85 19.33
CA LYS A 348 -21.95 -25.69 18.43
C LYS A 348 -23.15 -24.81 18.79
N LYS A 349 -24.34 -25.41 18.94
CA LYS A 349 -25.56 -24.69 19.34
C LYS A 349 -25.43 -24.05 20.71
N GLU A 350 -24.87 -24.76 21.68
CA GLU A 350 -24.62 -24.22 23.03
C GLU A 350 -23.67 -23.01 22.95
N GLY A 351 -22.59 -23.11 22.16
CA GLY A 351 -21.65 -22.01 21.94
C GLY A 351 -22.29 -20.78 21.31
N GLU A 352 -23.20 -20.97 20.35
CA GLU A 352 -23.95 -19.91 19.68
C GLU A 352 -24.98 -19.25 20.62
N ILE A 353 -25.77 -20.05 21.35
CA ILE A 353 -26.82 -19.56 22.26
C ILE A 353 -26.22 -18.81 23.47
N MET A 354 -25.13 -19.34 24.02
CA MET A 354 -24.50 -18.81 25.22
C MET A 354 -23.39 -17.78 24.92
N HIS A 355 -23.10 -17.53 23.64
CA HIS A 355 -22.03 -16.64 23.19
C HIS A 355 -20.67 -16.95 23.87
N HIS A 356 -20.34 -18.24 24.01
CA HIS A 356 -19.09 -18.68 24.64
C HIS A 356 -18.39 -19.77 23.81
N CYS A 357 -17.06 -19.87 23.94
CA CYS A 357 -16.20 -20.60 23.01
C CYS A 357 -16.16 -22.14 23.19
N VAL A 358 -17.21 -22.77 23.70
CA VAL A 358 -17.19 -24.20 24.09
C VAL A 358 -16.97 -25.15 22.89
N PHE A 359 -17.50 -24.81 21.71
CA PHE A 359 -17.20 -25.52 20.46
C PHE A 359 -15.86 -25.09 19.85
N SER A 360 -15.62 -23.78 19.75
CA SER A 360 -14.41 -23.21 19.12
C SER A 360 -13.10 -23.59 19.83
N ASN A 361 -13.15 -23.77 21.16
CA ASN A 361 -12.03 -24.25 21.97
C ASN A 361 -12.00 -25.77 22.10
N GLU A 362 -12.82 -26.49 21.32
CA GLU A 362 -12.79 -27.94 21.16
C GLU A 362 -12.96 -28.71 22.48
N TYR A 363 -13.87 -28.26 23.35
CA TYR A 363 -14.06 -28.88 24.68
C TYR A 363 -14.51 -30.35 24.59
N PHE A 364 -15.12 -30.75 23.48
CA PHE A 364 -15.45 -32.13 23.16
C PHE A 364 -14.20 -33.04 23.05
N LYS A 365 -12.99 -32.49 22.88
CA LYS A 365 -11.72 -33.25 22.88
C LYS A 365 -11.18 -33.53 24.29
N LYS A 366 -11.71 -32.86 25.34
CA LYS A 366 -11.18 -33.00 26.70
C LYS A 366 -11.71 -34.27 27.38
N LYS A 367 -10.85 -35.29 27.48
CA LYS A 367 -11.19 -36.59 28.07
C LYS A 367 -11.67 -36.51 29.51
N ASP A 368 -11.04 -35.67 30.33
CA ASP A 368 -11.38 -35.52 31.76
C ASP A 368 -12.47 -34.47 32.03
N SER A 369 -13.14 -33.97 31.01
CA SER A 369 -14.15 -32.92 31.13
C SER A 369 -15.52 -33.43 30.70
N LEU A 370 -16.57 -33.04 31.43
CA LEU A 370 -17.96 -33.26 31.05
C LEU A 370 -18.67 -31.90 31.00
N ILE A 371 -19.22 -31.58 29.83
CA ILE A 371 -19.93 -30.32 29.61
C ILE A 371 -21.42 -30.57 29.74
N LEU A 372 -22.05 -29.82 30.63
CA LEU A 372 -23.47 -29.88 30.93
C LEU A 372 -24.13 -28.54 30.58
N SER A 373 -25.35 -28.59 30.07
CA SER A 373 -26.20 -27.43 29.83
C SER A 373 -27.28 -27.39 30.90
N ALA A 374 -27.31 -26.29 31.67
CA ALA A 374 -28.35 -25.98 32.64
C ALA A 374 -29.47 -25.18 31.97
N ARG A 375 -30.71 -25.66 32.10
CA ARG A 375 -31.87 -25.15 31.37
C ARG A 375 -33.07 -24.96 32.30
N ILE A 376 -33.89 -23.96 31.98
CA ILE A 376 -35.24 -23.77 32.55
C ILE A 376 -36.23 -23.87 31.38
N GLY A 377 -37.02 -24.95 31.35
CA GLY A 377 -37.84 -25.28 30.18
C GLY A 377 -36.97 -25.48 28.93
N LYS A 378 -37.20 -24.67 27.89
CA LYS A 378 -36.41 -24.67 26.64
C LYS A 378 -35.25 -23.66 26.64
N LYS A 379 -35.13 -22.81 27.68
CA LYS A 379 -34.13 -21.73 27.74
C LYS A 379 -32.83 -22.24 28.38
N HIS A 380 -31.71 -21.98 27.70
CA HIS A 380 -30.38 -22.25 28.22
C HIS A 380 -29.98 -21.13 29.20
N ILE A 381 -29.44 -21.51 30.36
CA ILE A 381 -29.15 -20.59 31.47
C ILE A 381 -27.65 -20.53 31.74
N GLU A 382 -26.99 -21.66 31.97
CA GLU A 382 -25.53 -21.75 32.14
C GLU A 382 -24.98 -23.03 31.51
N THR A 383 -23.72 -22.98 31.11
CA THR A 383 -22.92 -24.15 30.75
C THR A 383 -21.97 -24.47 31.88
N VAL A 384 -21.99 -25.72 32.32
CA VAL A 384 -21.20 -26.23 33.45
C VAL A 384 -20.12 -27.19 32.92
N GLU A 385 -18.87 -26.96 33.29
CA GLU A 385 -17.77 -27.88 33.06
C GLU A 385 -17.43 -28.62 34.35
N VAL A 386 -17.53 -29.95 34.33
CA VAL A 386 -17.18 -30.83 35.44
C VAL A 386 -15.90 -31.60 35.11
N ASN A 387 -14.95 -31.60 36.04
CA ASN A 387 -13.75 -32.43 35.96
C ASN A 387 -14.07 -33.86 36.44
N LEU A 388 -13.87 -34.84 35.56
CA LEU A 388 -14.19 -36.25 35.79
C LEU A 388 -13.13 -36.99 36.65
N LYS A 389 -11.95 -36.42 36.87
CA LYS A 389 -10.92 -36.96 37.77
C LYS A 389 -11.13 -36.51 39.21
N THR A 390 -11.30 -35.21 39.41
CA THR A 390 -11.45 -34.61 40.75
C THR A 390 -12.89 -34.58 41.23
N PHE A 391 -13.87 -34.78 40.33
CA PHE A 391 -15.29 -34.64 40.61
C PHE A 391 -15.63 -33.26 41.18
N SER A 392 -15.09 -32.22 40.56
CA SER A 392 -15.34 -30.82 40.91
C SER A 392 -15.80 -30.02 39.70
N ILE A 393 -16.57 -28.96 39.96
CA ILE A 393 -16.97 -28.00 38.94
C ILE A 393 -15.76 -27.11 38.64
N VAL A 394 -15.33 -27.08 37.37
CA VAL A 394 -14.24 -26.22 36.90
C VAL A 394 -14.78 -24.81 36.64
N GLN A 395 -15.95 -24.74 36.04
CA GLN A 395 -16.65 -23.49 35.76
C GLN A 395 -18.15 -23.71 35.53
N SER A 396 -18.95 -22.70 35.85
CA SER A 396 -20.37 -22.60 35.50
C SER A 396 -20.61 -21.18 35.02
N ARG A 397 -21.01 -20.99 33.76
CA ARG A 397 -21.09 -19.67 33.13
C ARG A 397 -22.31 -19.54 32.24
N GLY A 398 -23.02 -18.42 32.39
CA GLY A 398 -24.12 -17.99 31.54
C GLY A 398 -23.66 -17.25 30.29
N VAL A 399 -24.60 -16.57 29.64
CA VAL A 399 -24.38 -15.83 28.39
C VAL A 399 -23.22 -14.84 28.55
N CYS A 400 -22.30 -14.82 27.58
CA CYS A 400 -21.09 -13.97 27.59
C CYS A 400 -20.21 -14.16 28.85
N ASN A 401 -20.11 -15.39 29.36
CA ASN A 401 -19.30 -15.77 30.52
C ASN A 401 -19.69 -15.07 31.85
N ARG A 402 -20.95 -14.66 32.00
CA ARG A 402 -21.46 -14.02 33.23
C ARG A 402 -22.18 -15.03 34.12
N ASN A 403 -22.16 -14.80 35.43
CA ASN A 403 -22.99 -15.57 36.35
C ASN A 403 -24.46 -15.15 36.19
N THR A 404 -25.37 -16.12 36.29
CA THR A 404 -26.81 -15.87 36.28
C THR A 404 -27.36 -15.78 37.71
N GLU A 405 -28.60 -15.30 37.84
CA GLU A 405 -29.33 -15.33 39.12
C GLU A 405 -29.52 -16.76 39.68
N TYR A 406 -29.34 -17.79 38.85
CA TYR A 406 -29.43 -19.20 39.22
C TYR A 406 -28.08 -19.86 39.47
N HIS A 407 -26.98 -19.12 39.38
CA HIS A 407 -25.62 -19.66 39.43
C HIS A 407 -25.38 -20.53 40.66
N ASP A 408 -25.68 -20.02 41.85
CA ASP A 408 -25.47 -20.75 43.10
C ASP A 408 -26.37 -21.98 43.21
N SER A 409 -27.60 -21.90 42.69
CA SER A 409 -28.53 -23.03 42.62
C SER A 409 -28.01 -24.12 41.68
N ILE A 410 -27.47 -23.76 40.51
CA ILE A 410 -26.88 -24.69 39.53
C ILE A 410 -25.64 -25.37 40.12
N VAL A 411 -24.74 -24.60 40.73
CA VAL A 411 -23.53 -25.11 41.38
C VAL A 411 -23.88 -26.08 42.51
N LYS A 412 -24.83 -25.71 43.39
CA LYS A 412 -25.32 -26.59 44.47
C LYS A 412 -25.97 -27.85 43.90
N LEU A 413 -26.82 -27.73 42.88
CA LEU A 413 -27.51 -28.86 42.25
C LEU A 413 -26.51 -29.88 41.68
N VAL A 414 -25.49 -29.41 40.96
CA VAL A 414 -24.46 -30.28 40.37
C VAL A 414 -23.57 -30.90 41.46
N ASN A 415 -23.15 -30.13 42.47
CA ASN A 415 -22.34 -30.65 43.59
C ASN A 415 -23.10 -31.71 44.41
N ASN A 416 -24.36 -31.47 44.76
CA ASN A 416 -25.18 -32.42 45.53
C ASN A 416 -25.39 -33.74 44.77
N ASN A 417 -25.38 -33.68 43.44
CA ASN A 417 -25.58 -34.84 42.57
C ASN A 417 -24.28 -35.39 41.96
N MET A 418 -23.11 -34.94 42.42
CA MET A 418 -21.81 -35.37 41.86
C MET A 418 -21.60 -36.88 41.97
N ASN A 419 -22.18 -37.52 43.00
CA ASN A 419 -22.18 -38.96 43.16
C ASN A 419 -22.90 -39.71 42.02
N LEU A 420 -23.90 -39.11 41.38
CA LEU A 420 -24.59 -39.71 40.22
C LEU A 420 -23.66 -39.72 38.99
N ILE A 421 -22.89 -38.65 38.78
CA ILE A 421 -21.85 -38.58 37.73
C ILE A 421 -20.78 -39.67 37.99
N ARG A 422 -20.36 -39.83 39.25
CA ARG A 422 -19.41 -40.90 39.67
C ARG A 422 -19.97 -42.31 39.43
N LYS A 423 -21.26 -42.55 39.69
CA LYS A 423 -21.91 -43.85 39.42
C LYS A 423 -21.94 -44.18 37.93
N CYS A 424 -22.13 -43.18 37.05
CA CYS A 424 -22.10 -43.38 35.60
C CYS A 424 -20.72 -43.87 35.10
N LEU A 425 -19.63 -43.51 35.79
CA LEU A 425 -18.29 -44.04 35.51
C LEU A 425 -18.10 -45.49 35.96
N LYS A 426 -18.76 -45.91 37.05
CA LYS A 426 -18.64 -47.27 37.62
C LYS A 426 -19.56 -48.30 36.96
N LYS A 427 -20.64 -47.89 36.31
CA LYS A 427 -21.61 -48.80 35.63
C LYS A 427 -21.05 -49.54 34.41
N VAL A 428 -19.82 -49.27 33.99
CA VAL A 428 -19.21 -49.80 32.76
C VAL A 428 -17.79 -50.33 33.05
N ALA A 429 -17.48 -50.65 34.31
CA ALA A 429 -16.23 -51.33 34.68
C ALA A 429 -16.46 -52.85 34.74
#